data_AF-A0A061ES23-F1
#
_entry.id   AF-A0A061ES23-F1
#
_cell.length_a   1.000
_cell.length_b   1.000
_cell.length_c   1.000
_cell.angle_alpha   90.00
_cell.angle_beta   90.00
_cell.angle_gamma   90.00
#
_symmetry.space_group_name_H-M   'P 1'
#
loop_
_entity.id
_entity.type
_entity.pdbx_description
1 polymer ?
#
loop_
_entity_poly.entity_id
_entity_poly.type
_entity_poly.pdbx_seq_one_letter_code
_entity_poly.pdbx_strand_id
1 'polypeptide(L)'
;MKRGFSFSLPVTVVISAIAFIYFCTVFIFIDRWFGLMTSPGVMNAVVFTGVAVTCVLNYGFAISTDPGRVPSSFMPDIEDSEVPIHEIKRKGGDLRYCQKCSHFKPPRAHHCRVCKRCVLRMDHHCIWINNCVGHANYKVFFVFVVYAVIACIYSLVLLVGSLTNDSQNDEQQSADSFRTAYVICGLLLVPLSVALSVLLGWHIYLILQNKTTIEYHEGVRAMWLAEKGGNVYKHPYDLGSYENLTTVLGPSIFCWICPTSRHIGNGLRFRTAYDGKSAASISE
;
A
#
# COMPACT_ATOMS: atom_id res chain seq x y z
N MET A 1 7.10 -13.91 19.27
CA MET A 1 5.65 -14.16 19.43
C MET A 1 5.00 -14.24 18.07
N LYS A 2 4.62 -15.44 17.62
CA LYS A 2 3.75 -15.62 16.45
C LYS A 2 2.38 -15.02 16.82
N ARG A 3 1.86 -14.07 16.04
CA ARG A 3 0.46 -13.62 16.20
C ARG A 3 -0.41 -14.85 15.92
N GLY A 4 -1.13 -15.35 16.92
CA GLY A 4 -2.19 -16.34 16.69
C GLY A 4 -3.23 -15.75 15.74
N PHE A 5 -3.93 -16.60 15.00
CA PHE A 5 -5.02 -16.20 14.13
C PHE A 5 -6.16 -15.62 14.99
N SER A 6 -6.12 -14.30 15.22
CA SER A 6 -7.17 -13.59 15.94
C SER A 6 -8.21 -13.14 14.93
N PHE A 7 -9.48 -13.45 15.19
CA PHE A 7 -10.60 -12.91 14.43
C PHE A 7 -10.49 -11.38 14.37
N SER A 8 -10.68 -10.83 13.17
CA SER A 8 -10.64 -9.39 12.91
C SER A 8 -11.81 -9.04 12.01
N LEU A 9 -12.81 -8.38 12.57
CA LEU A 9 -14.02 -8.00 11.85
C LEU A 9 -13.71 -7.25 10.53
N PRO A 10 -12.82 -6.24 10.49
CA PRO A 10 -12.48 -5.56 9.24
C PRO A 10 -11.88 -6.49 8.18
N VAL A 11 -11.05 -7.46 8.59
CA VAL A 11 -10.43 -8.42 7.66
C VAL A 11 -11.48 -9.37 7.11
N THR A 12 -12.39 -9.85 7.97
CA THR A 12 -13.52 -10.67 7.54
C THR A 12 -14.40 -9.91 6.53
N VAL A 13 -14.69 -8.63 6.77
CA VAL A 13 -15.47 -7.79 5.85
C VAL A 13 -14.79 -7.68 4.48
N VAL A 14 -13.48 -7.44 4.43
CA VAL A 14 -12.73 -7.36 3.17
C VAL A 14 -12.75 -8.70 2.42
N ILE A 15 -12.53 -9.82 3.11
CA ILE A 15 -12.56 -11.16 2.50
C ILE A 15 -13.96 -11.46 1.93
N SER A 16 -15.01 -11.18 2.70
CA SER A 16 -16.40 -11.37 2.24
C SER A 16 -16.72 -10.49 1.04
N ALA A 17 -16.26 -9.24 1.02
CA ALA A 17 -16.45 -8.34 -0.11
C ALA A 17 -15.73 -8.84 -1.37
N ILE A 18 -14.48 -9.31 -1.25
CA ILE A 18 -13.73 -9.90 -2.37
C ILE A 18 -14.45 -11.14 -2.91
N ALA A 19 -14.89 -12.05 -2.03
CA ALA A 19 -15.60 -13.26 -2.43
C ALA A 19 -16.93 -12.96 -3.11
N PHE A 20 -17.71 -12.02 -2.56
CA PHE A 20 -18.99 -11.59 -3.12
C PHE A 20 -18.81 -10.94 -4.51
N ILE A 21 -17.88 -9.98 -4.63
CA ILE A 21 -17.56 -9.36 -5.92
C ILE A 21 -17.12 -10.43 -6.91
N TYR A 22 -16.22 -11.33 -6.52
CA TYR A 22 -15.74 -12.41 -7.38
C TYR A 22 -16.89 -13.26 -7.93
N PHE A 23 -17.78 -13.70 -7.05
CA PHE A 23 -18.95 -14.49 -7.42
C PHE A 23 -19.83 -13.75 -8.42
N CYS A 24 -20.18 -12.49 -8.15
CA CYS A 24 -21.03 -11.71 -9.04
C CYS A 24 -20.36 -11.44 -10.39
N THR A 25 -19.06 -11.11 -10.42
CA THR A 25 -18.35 -10.86 -11.68
C THR A 25 -18.31 -12.11 -12.56
N VAL A 26 -17.96 -13.27 -12.01
CA VAL A 26 -17.79 -14.51 -12.78
C VAL A 26 -19.12 -15.12 -13.16
N PHE A 27 -20.01 -15.32 -12.20
CA PHE A 27 -21.24 -16.11 -12.42
C PHE A 27 -22.44 -15.27 -12.84
N ILE A 28 -22.38 -13.94 -12.74
CA ILE A 28 -23.48 -13.07 -13.18
C ILE A 28 -23.02 -12.21 -14.36
N PHE A 29 -22.02 -11.34 -14.19
CA PHE A 29 -21.70 -10.33 -15.21
C PHE A 29 -21.09 -10.93 -16.48
N ILE A 30 -20.13 -11.85 -16.33
CA ILE A 30 -19.50 -12.52 -17.47
C ILE A 30 -20.51 -13.42 -18.20
N ASP A 31 -21.32 -14.17 -17.44
CA ASP A 31 -22.31 -15.06 -18.04
C ASP A 31 -23.39 -14.29 -18.80
N ARG A 32 -23.91 -13.20 -18.23
CA ARG A 32 -24.98 -12.41 -18.85
C ARG A 32 -24.50 -11.54 -20.00
N TRP A 33 -23.22 -11.15 -20.04
CA TRP A 33 -22.67 -10.39 -21.16
C TRP A 33 -22.13 -11.27 -22.28
N PHE A 34 -21.35 -12.30 -21.96
CA PHE A 34 -20.64 -13.12 -22.95
C PHE A 34 -21.09 -14.59 -22.99
N GLY A 35 -21.74 -15.09 -21.92
CA GLY A 35 -22.00 -16.52 -21.70
C GLY A 35 -20.74 -17.26 -21.25
N LEU A 36 -20.78 -17.95 -20.11
CA LEU A 36 -19.59 -18.62 -19.54
C LEU A 36 -19.01 -19.74 -20.41
N MET A 37 -19.80 -20.31 -21.30
CA MET A 37 -19.38 -21.38 -22.20
C MET A 37 -18.80 -20.87 -23.53
N THR A 38 -18.77 -19.54 -23.74
CA THR A 38 -18.19 -18.96 -24.95
C THR A 38 -16.70 -18.67 -24.75
N SER A 39 -15.94 -18.61 -25.84
CA SER A 39 -14.51 -18.25 -25.81
C SER A 39 -14.25 -16.90 -25.08
N PRO A 40 -14.99 -15.81 -25.38
CA PRO A 40 -14.86 -14.56 -24.64
C PRO A 40 -15.22 -14.68 -23.16
N GLY A 41 -16.27 -15.43 -22.80
CA GLY A 41 -16.67 -15.65 -21.42
C GLY A 41 -15.59 -16.37 -20.61
N VAL A 42 -15.08 -17.49 -21.12
CA VAL A 42 -14.00 -18.26 -20.50
C VAL A 42 -12.74 -17.40 -20.35
N MET A 43 -12.36 -16.64 -21.38
CA MET A 43 -11.18 -15.78 -21.32
C MET A 43 -11.31 -14.71 -20.22
N ASN A 44 -12.44 -14.00 -20.15
CA ASN A 44 -12.67 -13.01 -19.09
C ASN A 44 -12.68 -13.66 -17.70
N ALA A 45 -13.28 -14.85 -17.55
CA ALA A 45 -13.32 -15.57 -16.27
C ALA A 45 -11.91 -15.99 -15.82
N VAL A 46 -11.06 -16.49 -16.72
CA VAL A 46 -9.68 -16.85 -16.43
C VAL A 46 -8.84 -15.63 -16.05
N VAL A 47 -8.92 -14.55 -16.84
CA VAL A 47 -8.17 -13.31 -16.58
C VAL A 47 -8.57 -12.71 -15.24
N PHE A 48 -9.88 -12.58 -14.99
CA PHE A 48 -10.37 -12.01 -13.74
C PHE A 48 -10.01 -12.88 -12.53
N THR A 49 -10.08 -14.20 -12.68
CA THR A 49 -9.65 -15.12 -11.62
C THR A 49 -8.16 -14.97 -11.32
N GLY A 50 -7.31 -14.80 -12.34
CA GLY A 50 -5.89 -14.52 -12.14
C GLY A 50 -5.63 -13.21 -11.37
N VAL A 51 -6.36 -12.15 -11.70
CA VAL A 51 -6.32 -10.86 -10.98
C VAL A 51 -6.78 -11.03 -9.53
N ALA A 52 -7.92 -11.71 -9.30
CA ALA A 52 -8.48 -11.94 -7.99
C ALA A 52 -7.56 -12.78 -7.10
N VAL A 53 -6.99 -13.88 -7.63
CA VAL A 53 -6.01 -14.71 -6.93
C VAL A 53 -4.78 -13.89 -6.54
N THR A 54 -4.24 -13.10 -7.47
CA THR A 54 -3.07 -12.26 -7.18
C THR A 54 -3.37 -11.20 -6.12
N CYS A 55 -4.58 -10.60 -6.16
CA CYS A 55 -5.07 -9.68 -5.14
C CYS A 55 -5.12 -10.34 -3.75
N VAL A 56 -5.76 -11.50 -3.64
CA VAL A 56 -5.91 -12.25 -2.38
C VAL A 56 -4.57 -12.71 -1.84
N LEU A 57 -3.64 -13.17 -2.68
CA LEU A 57 -2.29 -13.56 -2.26
C LEU A 57 -1.53 -12.38 -1.65
N ASN A 58 -1.53 -11.21 -2.31
CA ASN A 58 -0.88 -10.01 -1.76
C ASN A 58 -1.57 -9.51 -0.50
N TYR A 59 -2.90 -9.58 -0.42
CA TYR A 59 -3.65 -9.25 0.80
C TYR A 59 -3.24 -10.17 1.97
N GLY A 60 -3.13 -11.49 1.71
CA GLY A 60 -2.63 -12.47 2.66
C GLY A 60 -1.21 -12.17 3.13
N PHE A 61 -0.30 -11.80 2.22
CA PHE A 61 1.05 -11.36 2.58
C PHE A 61 1.05 -10.06 3.38
N ALA A 62 0.22 -9.07 3.06
CA ALA A 62 0.12 -7.82 3.81
C ALA A 62 -0.35 -8.04 5.25
N ILE A 63 -1.29 -8.98 5.47
CA ILE A 63 -1.77 -9.37 6.81
C ILE A 63 -0.69 -10.11 7.60
N SER A 64 -0.02 -11.09 6.97
CA SER A 64 0.85 -12.04 7.66
C SER A 64 2.30 -11.58 7.82
N THR A 65 2.80 -10.72 6.95
CA THR A 65 4.19 -10.25 6.98
C THR A 65 4.39 -9.28 8.14
N ASP A 66 5.42 -9.51 8.97
CA ASP A 66 5.81 -8.55 10.00
C ASP A 66 6.31 -7.26 9.31
N PRO A 67 5.72 -6.08 9.57
CA PRO A 67 6.08 -4.82 8.91
C PRO A 67 7.50 -4.30 9.21
N GLY A 68 8.23 -4.96 10.10
CA GLY A 68 9.58 -4.58 10.48
C GLY A 68 9.63 -4.12 11.93
N ARG A 69 10.54 -4.71 12.72
CA ARG A 69 10.78 -4.38 14.13
C ARG A 69 12.07 -3.61 14.27
N VAL A 70 12.05 -2.60 15.13
CA VAL A 70 13.29 -2.02 15.64
C VAL A 70 13.97 -3.03 16.58
N PRO A 71 15.24 -3.39 16.36
CA PRO A 71 16.00 -4.20 17.30
C PRO A 71 16.14 -3.47 18.65
N SER A 72 16.00 -4.18 19.77
CA SER A 72 16.18 -3.59 21.10
C SER A 72 17.62 -3.13 21.36
N SER A 73 18.58 -3.76 20.68
CA SER A 73 20.00 -3.37 20.69
C SER A 73 20.33 -2.20 19.77
N PHE A 74 19.35 -1.62 19.06
CA PHE A 74 19.62 -0.48 18.20
C PHE A 74 20.10 0.71 19.03
N MET A 75 21.33 1.13 18.74
CA MET A 75 21.96 2.31 19.30
C MET A 75 22.44 3.17 18.13
N PRO A 76 22.09 4.46 18.06
CA PRO A 76 22.61 5.35 17.04
C PRO A 76 24.11 5.52 17.27
N ASP A 77 24.90 5.22 16.25
CA ASP A 77 26.31 5.59 16.25
C ASP A 77 26.42 7.06 15.83
N ILE A 78 26.74 7.93 16.78
CA ILE A 78 26.80 9.39 16.59
C ILE A 78 28.14 9.78 15.93
N GLU A 79 29.15 8.93 16.04
CA GLU A 79 30.50 9.16 15.52
C GLU A 79 30.68 8.59 14.11
N ASP A 80 29.71 7.82 13.61
CA ASP A 80 29.68 7.29 12.25
C ASP A 80 29.53 8.41 11.21
N SER A 81 30.65 8.75 10.58
CA SER A 81 30.76 9.76 9.53
C SER A 81 30.00 9.38 8.25
N GLU A 82 29.61 8.12 8.09
CA GLU A 82 28.76 7.68 6.98
C GLU A 82 27.26 7.98 7.21
N VAL A 83 26.88 8.44 8.40
CA VAL A 83 25.50 8.85 8.75
C VAL A 83 25.48 10.35 9.05
N PRO A 84 25.57 11.22 8.02
CA PRO A 84 25.67 12.66 8.24
C PRO A 84 24.41 13.29 8.85
N ILE A 85 23.29 12.55 8.91
CA ILE A 85 22.02 13.02 9.45
C ILE A 85 21.42 11.97 10.38
N HIS A 86 21.55 12.22 11.68
CA HIS A 86 20.67 11.59 12.68
C HIS A 86 19.34 12.33 12.68
N GLU A 87 18.23 11.58 12.59
CA GLU A 87 16.93 12.18 12.84
C GLU A 87 16.84 12.57 14.32
N ILE A 88 16.97 13.87 14.58
CA ILE A 88 16.95 14.46 15.91
C ILE A 88 15.51 14.84 16.31
N LYS A 89 15.20 14.81 17.61
CA LYS A 89 13.95 15.34 18.13
C LYS A 89 13.85 16.84 17.82
N ARG A 90 12.68 17.23 17.30
CA ARG A 90 12.32 18.62 17.02
C ARG A 90 12.45 19.57 18.22
N LYS A 91 12.35 19.06 19.45
CA LYS A 91 12.55 19.82 20.69
C LYS A 91 13.76 19.24 21.42
N GLY A 92 14.79 20.06 21.63
CA GLY A 92 15.91 19.74 22.52
C GLY A 92 17.16 19.15 21.86
N GLY A 93 17.14 18.78 20.58
CA GLY A 93 18.35 18.30 19.91
C GLY A 93 18.72 16.84 20.22
N ASP A 94 17.94 16.14 21.06
CA ASP A 94 18.23 14.74 21.42
C ASP A 94 17.93 13.75 20.30
N LEU A 95 18.62 12.61 20.33
CA LEU A 95 18.25 11.42 19.57
C LEU A 95 16.79 10.99 19.81
N ARG A 96 16.13 10.48 18.78
CA ARG A 96 14.75 9.99 18.86
C ARG A 96 14.70 8.73 19.74
N TYR A 97 14.07 8.83 20.91
CA TYR A 97 13.87 7.71 21.83
C TYR A 97 12.39 7.34 21.98
N CYS A 98 12.09 6.05 22.12
CA CYS A 98 10.74 5.58 22.42
C CYS A 98 10.60 5.23 23.90
N GLN A 99 9.95 6.09 24.69
CA GLN A 99 9.72 5.82 26.11
C GLN A 99 8.88 4.56 26.37
N LYS A 100 7.97 4.21 25.47
CA LYS A 100 7.09 3.03 25.63
C LYS A 100 7.79 1.70 25.35
N CYS A 101 8.81 1.71 24.50
CA CYS A 101 9.57 0.52 24.13
C CYS A 101 10.97 0.48 24.76
N SER A 102 11.37 1.55 25.44
CA SER A 102 12.67 1.70 26.09
C SER A 102 13.88 1.44 25.17
N HIS A 103 13.86 2.00 23.97
CA HIS A 103 14.98 1.96 23.03
C HIS A 103 14.99 3.17 22.09
N PHE A 104 16.13 3.41 21.43
CA PHE A 104 16.26 4.44 20.40
C PHE A 104 15.49 4.06 19.13
N LYS A 105 15.02 5.06 18.38
CA LYS A 105 14.31 4.89 17.13
C LYS A 105 15.28 5.15 15.97
N PRO A 106 15.45 4.20 15.05
CA PRO A 106 16.09 4.46 13.77
C PRO A 106 15.34 5.55 12.99
N PRO A 107 15.98 6.15 11.97
CA PRO A 107 15.32 7.07 11.06
C PRO A 107 14.03 6.46 10.49
N ARG A 108 13.01 7.30 10.30
CA ARG A 108 11.68 6.90 9.75
C ARG A 108 10.89 5.88 10.58
N ALA A 109 11.40 5.45 11.74
CA ALA A 109 10.68 4.51 12.61
C ALA A 109 9.69 5.26 13.53
N HIS A 110 8.50 4.69 13.74
CA HIS A 110 7.48 5.27 14.63
C HIS A 110 6.87 4.19 15.53
N HIS A 111 6.41 4.61 16.72
CA HIS A 111 5.71 3.72 17.65
C HIS A 111 4.24 3.64 17.27
N CYS A 112 3.77 2.45 16.90
CA CYS A 112 2.36 2.22 16.69
C CYS A 112 1.70 1.83 18.02
N ARG A 113 0.67 2.59 18.43
CA ARG A 113 -0.08 2.33 19.67
C ARG A 113 -0.90 1.03 19.59
N VAL A 114 -1.40 0.66 18.41
CA VAL A 114 -2.17 -0.57 18.18
C VAL A 114 -1.27 -1.80 18.14
N CYS A 115 -0.19 -1.74 17.36
CA CYS A 115 0.82 -2.81 17.31
C CYS A 115 1.68 -2.88 18.60
N LYS A 116 1.59 -1.88 19.50
CA LYS A 116 2.34 -1.73 20.78
C LYS A 116 3.85 -1.90 20.63
N ARG A 117 4.42 -1.40 19.54
CA ARG A 117 5.85 -1.51 19.22
C ARG A 117 6.29 -0.43 18.24
N CYS A 118 7.60 -0.23 18.15
CA CYS A 118 8.19 0.56 17.07
C CYS A 118 8.27 -0.26 15.77
N VAL A 119 7.83 0.36 14.68
CA VAL A 119 7.81 -0.20 13.33
C VAL A 119 8.80 0.56 12.46
N LEU A 120 9.66 -0.16 11.75
CA LEU A 120 10.63 0.41 10.81
C LEU A 120 9.90 1.04 9.62
N ARG A 121 10.35 2.23 9.18
CA ARG A 121 9.72 3.01 8.09
C ARG A 121 8.19 2.93 8.13
N MET A 122 7.62 3.25 9.30
CA MET A 122 6.20 3.09 9.54
C MET A 122 5.41 4.05 8.63
N ASP A 123 4.48 3.51 7.85
CA ASP A 123 3.57 4.33 7.06
C ASP A 123 2.29 4.62 7.83
N HIS A 124 1.54 3.58 8.18
CA HIS A 124 0.34 3.70 8.99
C HIS A 124 -0.03 2.36 9.64
N HIS A 125 -1.01 2.39 10.54
CA HIS A 125 -1.69 1.18 10.98
C HIS A 125 -2.95 1.02 10.16
N CYS A 126 -3.05 -0.05 9.38
CA CYS A 126 -4.18 -0.30 8.51
C CYS A 126 -5.15 -1.29 9.18
N ILE A 127 -6.32 -0.79 9.53
CA ILE A 127 -7.38 -1.58 10.15
C ILE A 127 -7.86 -2.72 9.22
N TRP A 128 -7.85 -2.49 7.91
CA TRP A 128 -8.38 -3.40 6.90
C TRP A 128 -7.49 -4.62 6.66
N ILE A 129 -6.21 -4.58 7.05
CA ILE A 129 -5.30 -5.74 7.05
C ILE A 129 -4.96 -6.19 8.49
N ASN A 130 -5.52 -5.53 9.51
CA ASN A 130 -5.19 -5.73 10.92
C ASN A 130 -3.68 -5.75 11.22
N ASN A 131 -2.92 -4.93 10.51
CA ASN A 131 -1.46 -4.90 10.57
C ASN A 131 -0.93 -3.49 10.34
N CYS A 132 0.27 -3.23 10.85
CA CYS A 132 0.99 -2.03 10.47
C CYS A 132 1.51 -2.20 9.02
N VAL A 133 1.53 -1.12 8.25
CA VAL A 133 2.25 -1.03 6.98
C VAL A 133 3.58 -0.32 7.29
N GLY A 134 4.69 -0.97 6.97
CA GLY A 134 6.03 -0.51 7.28
C GLY A 134 7.07 -1.05 6.31
N HIS A 135 8.35 -0.92 6.66
CA HIS A 135 9.48 -1.25 5.79
C HIS A 135 9.36 -2.61 5.09
N ALA A 136 9.04 -3.66 5.86
CA ALA A 136 9.13 -5.03 5.35
C ALA A 136 7.89 -5.52 4.59
N ASN A 137 6.77 -4.79 4.65
CA ASN A 137 5.53 -5.18 3.97
C ASN A 137 4.90 -4.08 3.11
N TYR A 138 5.52 -2.90 2.97
CA TYR A 138 4.99 -1.80 2.17
C TYR A 138 4.76 -2.21 0.71
N LYS A 139 5.71 -2.92 0.10
CA LYS A 139 5.59 -3.37 -1.30
C LYS A 139 4.37 -4.26 -1.52
N VAL A 140 4.19 -5.30 -0.69
CA VAL A 140 3.05 -6.21 -0.84
C VAL A 140 1.72 -5.51 -0.55
N PHE A 141 1.69 -4.55 0.38
CA PHE A 141 0.51 -3.69 0.58
C PHE A 141 0.20 -2.86 -0.67
N PHE A 142 1.20 -2.20 -1.26
CA PHE A 142 1.02 -1.40 -2.47
C PHE A 142 0.52 -2.25 -3.65
N VAL A 143 1.15 -3.41 -3.88
CA VAL A 143 0.75 -4.35 -4.94
C VAL A 143 -0.67 -4.88 -4.70
N PHE A 144 -1.05 -5.18 -3.45
CA PHE A 144 -2.44 -5.50 -3.10
C PHE A 144 -3.41 -4.40 -3.55
N VAL A 145 -3.13 -3.13 -3.22
CA VAL A 145 -4.00 -2.01 -3.61
C VAL A 145 -4.09 -1.87 -5.14
N VAL A 146 -2.98 -2.06 -5.87
CA VAL A 146 -2.97 -2.07 -7.35
C VAL A 146 -3.92 -3.13 -7.90
N TYR A 147 -3.80 -4.39 -7.47
CA TYR A 147 -4.67 -5.46 -7.96
C TYR A 147 -6.11 -5.31 -7.49
N ALA A 148 -6.37 -4.73 -6.31
CA ALA A 148 -7.71 -4.42 -5.84
C ALA A 148 -8.39 -3.37 -6.73
N VAL A 149 -7.68 -2.31 -7.13
CA VAL A 149 -8.18 -1.30 -8.08
C VAL A 149 -8.45 -1.92 -9.44
N ILE A 150 -7.52 -2.71 -9.98
CA ILE A 150 -7.70 -3.41 -11.26
C ILE A 150 -8.94 -4.31 -11.21
N ALA A 151 -9.11 -5.11 -10.15
CA ALA A 151 -10.26 -5.98 -9.98
C ALA A 151 -11.58 -5.18 -9.91
N CYS A 152 -11.61 -4.08 -9.16
CA CYS A 152 -12.81 -3.26 -9.01
C CYS A 152 -13.20 -2.59 -10.34
N ILE A 153 -12.26 -1.98 -11.04
CA ILE A 153 -12.50 -1.35 -12.35
C ILE A 153 -12.93 -2.39 -13.38
N TYR A 154 -12.25 -3.53 -13.44
CA TYR A 154 -12.59 -4.61 -14.38
C TYR A 154 -14.01 -5.16 -14.12
N SER A 155 -14.35 -5.40 -12.85
CA SER A 155 -15.71 -5.82 -12.50
C SER A 155 -16.75 -4.73 -12.77
N LEU A 156 -16.41 -3.45 -12.64
CA LEU A 156 -17.32 -2.35 -12.95
C LEU A 156 -17.61 -2.27 -14.45
N VAL A 157 -16.60 -2.45 -15.30
CA VAL A 157 -16.76 -2.53 -16.76
C VAL A 157 -17.66 -3.72 -17.13
N LEU A 158 -17.42 -4.89 -16.53
CA LEU A 158 -18.26 -6.08 -16.76
C LEU A 158 -19.70 -5.87 -16.27
N LEU A 159 -19.90 -5.21 -15.13
CA LEU A 159 -21.23 -4.87 -14.61
C LEU A 159 -21.98 -3.95 -15.59
N VAL A 160 -21.34 -2.88 -16.08
CA VAL A 160 -21.96 -1.93 -17.02
C VAL A 160 -22.27 -2.62 -18.34
N GLY A 161 -21.32 -3.37 -18.90
CA GLY A 161 -21.54 -4.09 -20.16
C GLY A 161 -22.66 -5.13 -20.07
N SER A 162 -22.70 -5.88 -18.97
CA SER A 162 -23.76 -6.84 -18.69
C SER A 162 -25.14 -6.16 -18.59
N LEU A 163 -25.23 -5.00 -17.94
CA LEU A 163 -26.48 -4.21 -17.89
C LEU A 163 -26.92 -3.73 -19.27
N THR A 164 -25.99 -3.26 -20.11
CA THR A 164 -26.32 -2.80 -21.47
C THR A 164 -26.79 -3.95 -22.36
N ASN A 165 -26.21 -5.15 -22.21
CA ASN A 165 -26.62 -6.33 -22.96
C ASN A 165 -28.00 -6.85 -22.53
N ASP A 166 -28.30 -6.83 -21.23
CA ASP A 166 -29.61 -7.24 -20.70
C ASP A 166 -30.72 -6.31 -21.21
N SER A 167 -30.46 -5.00 -21.24
CA SER A 167 -31.41 -4.00 -21.75
C SER A 167 -31.74 -4.13 -23.25
N GLN A 168 -30.91 -4.84 -24.02
CA GLN A 168 -31.10 -5.07 -25.46
C GLN A 168 -31.85 -6.36 -25.76
N ASN A 169 -31.87 -7.33 -24.83
CA ASN A 169 -32.39 -8.68 -25.04
C ASN A 169 -33.68 -8.95 -24.23
N ASP A 170 -34.57 -7.95 -24.13
CA ASP A 170 -35.83 -8.03 -23.37
C ASP A 170 -36.81 -9.10 -23.92
N GLU A 171 -36.52 -10.37 -23.65
CA GLU A 171 -37.49 -11.46 -23.58
C GLU A 171 -37.48 -12.05 -22.15
N GLN A 172 -38.49 -11.59 -21.40
CA GLN A 172 -39.23 -12.21 -20.30
C GLN A 172 -38.56 -13.36 -19.49
N GLN A 173 -38.59 -13.16 -18.17
CA GLN A 173 -38.84 -14.16 -17.10
C GLN A 173 -37.69 -14.48 -16.12
N SER A 174 -36.47 -13.94 -16.29
CA SER A 174 -35.37 -14.08 -15.31
C SER A 174 -34.80 -12.76 -14.75
N ALA A 175 -35.26 -11.60 -15.26
CA ALA A 175 -34.73 -10.27 -14.93
C ALA A 175 -34.86 -9.86 -13.44
N ASP A 176 -35.89 -10.34 -12.73
CA ASP A 176 -36.12 -9.95 -11.33
C ASP A 176 -35.15 -10.60 -10.34
N SER A 177 -34.62 -11.79 -10.64
CA SER A 177 -33.76 -12.53 -9.68
C SER A 177 -32.37 -11.89 -9.51
N PHE A 178 -31.82 -11.29 -10.57
CA PHE A 178 -30.48 -10.70 -10.53
C PHE A 178 -30.48 -9.18 -10.34
N ARG A 179 -31.63 -8.51 -10.47
CA ARG A 179 -31.76 -7.06 -10.30
C ARG A 179 -31.24 -6.58 -8.95
N THR A 180 -31.58 -7.29 -7.87
CA THR A 180 -31.06 -7.00 -6.52
C THR A 180 -29.53 -7.15 -6.46
N ALA A 181 -28.97 -8.17 -7.13
CA ALA A 181 -27.52 -8.38 -7.18
C ALA A 181 -26.81 -7.24 -7.91
N TYR A 182 -27.34 -6.75 -9.04
CA TYR A 182 -26.78 -5.59 -9.76
C TYR A 182 -26.80 -4.32 -8.91
N VAL A 183 -27.92 -4.05 -8.21
CA VAL A 183 -28.02 -2.87 -7.34
C VAL A 183 -27.02 -2.96 -6.19
N ILE A 184 -26.94 -4.10 -5.49
CA ILE A 184 -25.98 -4.29 -4.40
C ILE A 184 -24.54 -4.16 -4.92
N CYS A 185 -24.22 -4.76 -6.06
CA CYS A 185 -22.89 -4.67 -6.66
C CYS A 185 -22.56 -3.25 -7.10
N GLY A 186 -23.51 -2.49 -7.67
CA GLY A 186 -23.30 -1.09 -8.02
C GLY A 186 -23.02 -0.22 -6.79
N LEU A 187 -23.83 -0.38 -5.73
CA LEU A 187 -23.66 0.32 -4.46
C LEU A 187 -22.35 -0.05 -3.74
N LEU A 188 -21.81 -1.24 -3.98
CA LEU A 188 -20.53 -1.68 -3.42
C LEU A 188 -19.34 -1.24 -4.29
N LEU A 189 -19.35 -1.58 -5.58
CA LEU A 189 -18.23 -1.43 -6.50
C LEU A 189 -17.91 0.02 -6.84
N VAL A 190 -18.90 0.88 -7.04
CA VAL A 190 -18.66 2.29 -7.40
C VAL A 190 -17.88 3.03 -6.31
N PRO A 191 -18.36 3.11 -5.05
CA PRO A 191 -17.60 3.79 -4.00
C PRO A 191 -16.28 3.09 -3.68
N LEU A 192 -16.24 1.75 -3.73
CA LEU A 192 -15.00 1.00 -3.51
C LEU A 192 -13.94 1.32 -4.57
N SER A 193 -14.34 1.37 -5.86
CA SER A 193 -13.45 1.73 -6.96
C SER A 193 -12.88 3.13 -6.80
N VAL A 194 -13.73 4.10 -6.44
CA VAL A 194 -13.30 5.49 -6.19
C VAL A 194 -12.34 5.55 -5.00
N ALA A 195 -12.71 4.98 -3.87
CA ALA A 195 -11.91 5.02 -2.64
C ALA A 195 -10.54 4.37 -2.83
N LEU A 196 -10.49 3.18 -3.45
CA LEU A 196 -9.22 2.49 -3.70
C LEU A 196 -8.38 3.19 -4.76
N SER A 197 -8.99 3.80 -5.78
CA SER A 197 -8.24 4.57 -6.79
C SER A 197 -7.60 5.82 -6.19
N VAL A 198 -8.32 6.52 -5.30
CA VAL A 198 -7.76 7.66 -4.54
C VAL A 198 -6.61 7.20 -3.64
N LEU A 199 -6.79 6.08 -2.93
CA LEU A 199 -5.74 5.49 -2.09
C LEU A 199 -4.50 5.10 -2.92
N LEU A 200 -4.70 4.50 -4.10
CA LEU A 200 -3.61 4.14 -5.00
C LEU A 200 -2.87 5.39 -5.49
N GLY A 201 -3.59 6.42 -5.95
CA GLY A 201 -3.00 7.69 -6.38
C GLY A 201 -2.21 8.36 -5.26
N TRP A 202 -2.73 8.33 -4.04
CA TRP A 202 -2.03 8.81 -2.85
C TRP A 202 -0.70 8.08 -2.62
N HIS A 203 -0.70 6.75 -2.63
CA HIS A 203 0.53 5.98 -2.44
C HIS A 203 1.52 6.10 -3.60
N ILE A 204 1.06 6.27 -4.84
CA ILE A 204 1.92 6.61 -5.98
C ILE A 204 2.64 7.93 -5.71
N TYR A 205 1.90 8.98 -5.32
CA TYR A 205 2.48 10.28 -4.96
C TYR A 205 3.53 10.16 -3.85
N LEU A 206 3.23 9.41 -2.79
CA LEU A 206 4.15 9.18 -1.69
C LEU A 206 5.44 8.46 -2.13
N ILE A 207 5.33 7.43 -2.96
CA ILE A 207 6.49 6.68 -3.47
C ILE A 207 7.34 7.59 -4.35
N LEU A 208 6.74 8.37 -5.26
CA LEU A 208 7.47 9.28 -6.14
C LEU A 208 8.28 10.34 -5.38
N GLN A 209 7.91 10.63 -4.14
CA GLN A 209 8.55 11.61 -3.25
C GLN A 209 9.34 10.94 -2.10
N ASN A 210 9.41 9.61 -2.07
CA ASN A 210 9.95 8.78 -0.99
C ASN A 210 9.50 9.19 0.42
N LYS A 211 8.22 9.54 0.55
CA LYS A 211 7.59 9.89 1.82
C LYS A 211 6.77 8.71 2.33
N THR A 212 6.72 8.54 3.64
CA THR A 212 5.62 7.84 4.29
C THR A 212 4.45 8.80 4.53
N THR A 213 3.25 8.28 4.81
CA THR A 213 2.10 9.07 5.21
C THR A 213 2.41 9.93 6.45
N ILE A 214 3.16 9.37 7.42
CA ILE A 214 3.60 10.12 8.60
C ILE A 214 4.54 11.26 8.19
N GLU A 215 5.55 10.97 7.38
CA GLU A 215 6.52 11.97 6.90
C GLU A 215 5.86 13.09 6.10
N TYR A 216 4.84 12.79 5.30
CA TYR A 216 4.06 13.81 4.60
C TYR A 216 3.45 14.81 5.59
N HIS A 217 2.68 14.34 6.57
CA HIS A 217 2.04 15.21 7.57
C HIS A 217 3.05 15.92 8.46
N GLU A 218 4.12 15.23 8.82
CA GLU A 218 5.24 15.79 9.57
C GLU A 218 5.99 16.88 8.79
N GLY A 219 6.06 16.73 7.47
CA GLY A 219 6.71 17.61 6.51
C GLY A 219 5.90 18.86 6.15
N VAL A 220 4.56 18.84 6.24
CA VAL A 220 3.72 20.04 6.02
C VAL A 220 4.20 21.24 6.84
N ARG A 221 4.56 21.00 8.10
CA ARG A 221 5.11 22.05 8.96
C ARG A 221 6.52 22.46 8.57
N ALA A 222 7.36 21.52 8.14
CA ALA A 222 8.72 21.81 7.71
C ALA A 222 8.73 22.65 6.42
N MET A 223 7.81 22.36 5.50
CA MET A 223 7.55 23.16 4.30
C MET A 223 7.18 24.60 4.66
N TRP A 224 6.19 24.78 5.55
CA TRP A 224 5.77 26.11 5.99
C TRP A 224 6.89 26.92 6.67
N LEU A 225 7.74 26.26 7.47
CA LEU A 225 8.90 26.92 8.10
C LEU A 225 9.97 27.30 7.08
N ALA A 226 10.25 26.43 6.11
CA ALA A 226 11.22 26.71 5.05
C ALA A 226 10.76 27.90 4.20
N GLU A 227 9.48 27.94 3.82
CA GLU A 227 8.88 29.02 3.04
C GLU A 227 8.99 30.37 3.77
N LYS A 228 8.69 30.41 5.07
CA LYS A 228 8.90 31.60 5.90
C LYS A 228 10.36 32.06 5.99
N GLY A 229 11.29 31.13 5.84
CA GLY A 229 12.72 31.40 5.79
C GLY A 229 13.25 31.66 4.37
N GLY A 230 12.38 31.79 3.36
CA GLY A 230 12.78 32.00 1.96
C GLY A 230 13.41 30.78 1.29
N ASN A 231 13.28 29.59 1.87
CA ASN A 231 13.86 28.34 1.39
C ASN A 231 12.79 27.38 0.84
N VAL A 232 13.16 26.60 -0.17
CA VAL A 232 12.32 25.51 -0.67
C VAL A 232 12.62 24.24 0.13
N TYR A 233 11.60 23.66 0.77
CA TYR A 233 11.76 22.40 1.47
C TYR A 233 11.97 21.24 0.49
N LYS A 234 13.09 20.52 0.67
CA LYS A 234 13.36 19.26 -0.02
C LYS A 234 13.32 18.12 0.99
N HIS A 235 12.55 17.09 0.71
CA HIS A 235 12.49 15.92 1.58
C HIS A 235 13.82 15.17 1.55
N PRO A 236 14.47 14.87 2.68
CA PRO A 236 15.83 14.30 2.72
C PRO A 236 16.00 12.98 1.95
N TYR A 237 14.94 12.17 1.92
CA TYR A 237 14.95 10.85 1.28
C TYR A 237 14.51 10.89 -0.19
N ASP A 238 14.15 12.06 -0.72
CA ASP A 238 13.78 12.22 -2.13
C ASP A 238 15.06 12.30 -2.99
N LEU A 239 15.33 11.22 -3.71
CA LEU A 239 16.51 11.03 -4.55
C LEU A 239 16.22 11.22 -6.04
N GLY A 240 14.97 11.51 -6.41
CA GLY A 240 14.47 11.46 -7.79
C GLY A 240 13.47 10.31 -7.99
N SER A 241 12.50 10.51 -8.87
CA SER A 241 11.35 9.60 -9.02
C SER A 241 11.74 8.15 -9.31
N TYR A 242 12.76 7.93 -10.15
CA TYR A 242 13.22 6.58 -10.52
C TYR A 242 13.93 5.88 -9.36
N GLU A 243 14.83 6.58 -8.68
CA GLU A 243 15.53 6.11 -7.48
C GLU A 243 14.53 5.84 -6.34
N ASN A 244 13.54 6.70 -6.18
CA ASN A 244 12.50 6.52 -5.18
C ASN A 244 11.64 5.28 -5.48
N LEU A 245 11.25 5.06 -6.74
CA LEU A 245 10.53 3.85 -7.14
C LEU A 245 11.36 2.60 -6.92
N THR A 246 12.62 2.59 -7.36
CA THR A 246 13.49 1.42 -7.24
C THR A 246 13.81 1.06 -5.79
N THR A 247 13.98 2.04 -4.90
CA THR A 247 14.20 1.81 -3.46
C THR A 247 12.99 1.16 -2.75
N VAL A 248 11.78 1.36 -3.27
CA VAL A 248 10.54 0.81 -2.68
C VAL A 248 10.08 -0.48 -3.37
N LEU A 249 10.08 -0.50 -4.69
CA LEU A 249 9.50 -1.59 -5.50
C LEU A 249 10.54 -2.63 -5.95
N GLY A 250 11.82 -2.31 -5.85
CA GLY A 250 12.91 -3.18 -6.28
C GLY A 250 13.66 -2.66 -7.51
N PRO A 251 14.87 -3.17 -7.79
CA PRO A 251 15.66 -2.75 -8.95
C PRO A 251 15.06 -3.21 -10.28
N SER A 252 14.27 -4.30 -10.27
CA SER A 252 13.70 -4.88 -11.48
C SER A 252 12.28 -4.37 -11.71
N ILE A 253 12.10 -3.52 -12.74
CA ILE A 253 10.80 -2.93 -13.13
C ILE A 253 9.74 -4.02 -13.39
N PHE A 254 10.13 -5.11 -14.06
CA PHE A 254 9.25 -6.25 -14.33
C PHE A 254 8.71 -6.93 -13.06
N CYS A 255 9.37 -6.75 -11.92
CA CYS A 255 8.97 -7.33 -10.64
C CYS A 255 8.26 -6.33 -9.72
N TRP A 256 7.95 -5.11 -10.17
CA TRP A 256 7.29 -4.10 -9.35
C TRP A 256 5.89 -4.52 -8.94
N ILE A 257 5.16 -5.15 -9.86
CA ILE A 257 3.81 -5.69 -9.61
C ILE A 257 3.81 -7.15 -9.17
N CYS A 258 4.97 -7.81 -9.11
CA CYS A 258 5.03 -9.20 -8.67
C CYS A 258 4.77 -9.32 -7.16
N PRO A 259 4.05 -10.37 -6.71
CA PRO A 259 3.77 -10.64 -5.31
C PRO A 259 5.05 -11.09 -4.57
N THR A 260 5.95 -10.15 -4.33
CA THR A 260 7.23 -10.39 -3.65
C THR A 260 7.32 -9.53 -2.42
N SER A 261 7.58 -10.15 -1.26
CA SER A 261 7.81 -9.47 0.02
C SER A 261 9.23 -8.94 0.18
N ARG A 262 10.07 -9.06 -0.87
CA ARG A 262 11.44 -8.56 -0.83
C ARG A 262 11.42 -7.03 -0.80
N HIS A 263 11.94 -6.49 0.29
CA HIS A 263 12.24 -5.08 0.48
C HIS A 263 13.75 -4.87 0.37
N ILE A 264 14.18 -3.65 0.04
CA ILE A 264 15.61 -3.31 -0.04
C ILE A 264 16.09 -2.76 1.30
N GLY A 265 17.25 -3.23 1.75
CA GLY A 265 17.90 -2.76 2.96
C GLY A 265 17.24 -3.27 4.25
N ASN A 266 17.91 -3.02 5.38
CA ASN A 266 17.49 -3.50 6.70
C ASN A 266 16.44 -2.60 7.39
N GLY A 267 16.12 -1.44 6.80
CA GLY A 267 15.18 -0.47 7.35
C GLY A 267 15.74 0.36 8.52
N LEU A 268 17.02 0.19 8.85
CA LEU A 268 17.73 0.95 9.89
C LEU A 268 18.49 2.15 9.31
N ARG A 269 18.92 2.04 8.04
CA ARG A 269 19.58 3.12 7.29
C ARG A 269 18.89 3.31 5.95
N PHE A 270 18.75 4.57 5.54
CA PHE A 270 18.19 4.96 4.25
C PHE A 270 19.10 5.99 3.62
N ARG A 271 19.31 5.87 2.31
CA ARG A 271 20.09 6.85 1.56
C ARG A 271 19.38 8.20 1.56
N THR A 272 20.13 9.27 1.74
CA THR A 272 19.65 10.65 1.70
C THR A 272 20.27 11.45 0.56
N ALA A 273 19.65 12.57 0.22
CA ALA A 273 20.19 13.52 -0.77
C ALA A 273 21.52 14.18 -0.32
N TYR A 274 21.93 13.98 0.93
CA TYR A 274 23.14 14.56 1.52
C TYR A 274 24.33 13.62 1.48
N ASP A 275 24.10 12.30 1.40
CA ASP A 275 25.17 11.29 1.38
C ASP A 275 26.14 11.47 0.19
N GLY A 276 25.65 12.02 -0.93
CA GLY A 276 26.48 12.32 -2.12
C GLY A 276 27.29 13.61 -2.02
N LYS A 277 26.98 14.51 -1.07
CA LYS A 277 27.68 15.79 -0.90
C LYS A 277 28.91 15.65 0.00
N SER A 278 28.85 14.76 0.99
CA SER A 278 29.96 14.52 1.93
C SER A 278 31.21 13.91 1.28
N ALA A 279 31.05 13.17 0.17
CA ALA A 279 32.18 12.58 -0.56
C ALA A 279 32.97 13.62 -1.38
N ALA A 280 32.32 14.71 -1.81
CA ALA A 280 32.96 15.77 -2.60
C ALA A 280 33.73 16.77 -1.74
N SER A 281 33.36 16.94 -0.46
CA SER A 281 34.03 17.86 0.48
C SER A 281 35.28 17.27 1.14
N ILE A 282 35.59 15.99 0.92
CA ILE A 282 36.82 15.34 1.42
C ILE A 282 37.89 15.30 0.32
N SER A 283 37.54 15.66 -0.91
CA SER A 283 38.43 15.69 -2.09
C SER A 283 38.96 17.08 -2.46
N GLU A 284 38.74 18.09 -1.61
CA GLU A 284 39.35 19.43 -1.69
C GLU A 284 40.21 19.68 -0.45
#